data_AF-A0A519TNT3-F1
#
_entry.id   AF-A0A519TNT3-F1
#
_cell.length_a   1.000
_cell.length_b   1.000
_cell.length_c   1.000
_cell.angle_alpha   90.00
_cell.angle_beta   90.00
_cell.angle_gamma   90.00
#
_symmetry.space_group_name_H-M   'P 1'
#
loop_
_entity.id
_entity.type
_entity.pdbx_description
1 polymer ?
#
loop_
_entity_poly.entity_id
_entity_poly.type
_entity_poly.pdbx_seq_one_letter_code
_entity_poly.pdbx_strand_id
1 'polypeptide(L)' 'NLSGEEVTLELSTPNRAGLLIPQTNDENEDVLMLVMPVMLNNSY' A
#
# COMPACT_ATOMS: atom_id res chain seq x y z
N ASN A 1 0.94 -2.07 16.26
CA ASN A 1 1.81 -2.98 15.49
C ASN A 1 0.89 -3.75 14.58
N LEU A 2 1.07 -3.69 13.26
CA LEU A 2 0.26 -4.48 12.34
C LEU A 2 0.71 -5.94 12.47
N SER A 3 -0.21 -6.88 12.70
CA SER A 3 0.08 -8.30 12.94
C SER A 3 0.27 -9.11 11.64
N GLY A 4 0.30 -8.46 10.48
CA GLY A 4 0.57 -9.09 9.19
C GLY A 4 2.02 -8.90 8.74
N GLU A 5 2.73 -10.00 8.49
CA GLU A 5 4.09 -9.99 7.96
C GLU A 5 4.13 -9.69 6.45
N GLU A 6 3.00 -9.91 5.77
CA GLU A 6 2.89 -9.78 4.31
C GLU A 6 1.71 -8.89 3.90
N VAL A 7 1.94 -8.10 2.85
CA VAL A 7 0.95 -7.20 2.24
C VAL A 7 0.95 -7.40 0.73
N THR A 8 -0.22 -7.35 0.11
CA THR A 8 -0.35 -7.23 -1.35
C THR A 8 -0.35 -5.76 -1.73
N LEU A 9 0.49 -5.42 -2.70
CA LEU A 9 0.56 -4.08 -3.28
C LEU A 9 -0.11 -4.09 -4.67
N GLU A 10 -1.17 -3.31 -4.81
CA GLU A 10 -1.83 -3.09 -6.10
C GLU A 10 -1.53 -1.67 -6.61
N LEU A 11 -0.89 -1.59 -7.78
CA LEU A 11 -0.58 -0.32 -8.45
C LEU A 11 -1.37 -0.20 -9.74
N SER A 12 -1.93 0.99 -9.99
CA SER A 12 -2.61 1.30 -11.25
C SER A 12 -1.65 2.00 -12.23
N THR A 13 -1.35 3.28 -12.00
CA THR A 13 -0.41 4.08 -12.79
C THR A 13 0.56 4.82 -11.85
N PRO A 14 1.78 5.21 -12.30
CA PRO A 14 2.82 5.77 -11.44
C PRO A 14 2.44 7.06 -10.68
N ASN A 15 1.38 7.73 -11.11
CA ASN A 15 0.87 8.98 -10.55
C ASN A 15 -0.43 8.80 -9.73
N ARG A 16 -0.95 7.58 -9.60
CA ARG A 16 -2.16 7.28 -8.83
C ARG A 16 -1.79 6.54 -7.55
N ALA A 17 -2.63 6.70 -6.53
CA ALA A 17 -2.47 5.96 -5.28
C ALA A 17 -2.39 4.46 -5.53
N GLY A 18 -1.47 3.80 -4.83
CA GLY A 18 -1.43 2.35 -4.67
C GLY A 18 -2.26 1.92 -3.47
N LEU A 19 -2.80 0.70 -3.54
CA LEU A 19 -3.48 0.05 -2.42
C LEU A 19 -2.53 -0.95 -1.77
N LEU A 20 -2.47 -0.91 -0.45
CA LEU A 20 -1.76 -1.87 0.39
C LEU A 20 -2.80 -2.64 1.21
N ILE A 21 -2.89 -3.94 0.94
CA ILE A 21 -3.88 -4.83 1.56
C ILE A 21 -3.12 -5.89 2.35
N PRO A 22 -3.24 -5.93 3.69
CA PRO A 22 -2.66 -6.99 4.50
C PRO A 22 -3.20 -8.36 4.07
N GLN A 23 -2.33 -9.37 4.02
CA GLN A 23 -2.77 -10.74 3.70
C GLN A 23 -3.54 -11.40 4.85
N THR A 24 -3.30 -10.92 6.06
CA THR A 24 -3.96 -11.37 7.28
C THR A 24 -4.53 -10.15 7.99
N ASN A 25 -5.84 -10.13 8.16
CA ASN A 25 -6.55 -9.16 8.99
C ASN A 25 -7.02 -9.86 10.27
N ASP A 26 -7.16 -9.11 11.36
CA ASP A 26 -7.81 -9.60 12.56
C ASP A 26 -9.31 -9.80 12.26
N GLU A 27 -9.95 -10.81 12.85
CA GLU A 27 -11.37 -11.12 12.61
C GLU A 27 -12.30 -9.94 12.95
N ASN A 28 -11.82 -8.99 13.75
CA ASN A 28 -12.58 -7.83 14.22
C ASN A 28 -12.20 -6.51 13.54
N GLU A 29 -11.23 -6.50 12.62
CA GLU A 29 -10.73 -5.27 12.00
C GLU A 29 -10.40 -5.48 10.52
N ASP A 30 -11.05 -4.72 9.64
CA ASP A 30 -10.71 -4.68 8.22
C ASP A 30 -9.82 -3.46 7.94
N VAL A 31 -8.55 -3.73 7.63
CA VAL A 31 -7.52 -2.70 7.45
C VAL A 31 -7.16 -2.59 5.97
N LEU A 32 -7.36 -1.39 5.41
CA LEU A 32 -6.88 -1.00 4.08
C LEU A 32 -5.96 0.21 4.20
N MET A 33 -4.83 0.17 3.49
CA MET A 33 -3.86 1.26 3.48
C MET A 33 -3.71 1.85 2.07
N LEU A 34 -3.51 3.16 2.00
CA LEU A 34 -3.26 3.90 0.76
C LEU A 34 -1.83 4.42 0.74
N VAL A 35 -1.10 4.14 -0.34
CA VAL A 35 0.22 4.73 -0.59
C VAL A 35 0.13 5.74 -1.73
N MET A 36 0.55 6.97 -1.45
CA MET A 36 0.66 8.00 -2.48
C MET A 36 2.05 7.92 -3.12
N PRO A 37 2.14 7.82 -4.46
CA PRO A 37 3.43 7.88 -5.12
C PRO A 37 4.00 9.30 -5.05
N VAL A 38 5.33 9.39 -4.98
CA VAL A 38 6.07 10.65 -5.08
C VAL A 38 6.70 10.77 -6.46
N MET A 39 6.66 11.98 -7.02
CA MET A 39 7.33 12.27 -8.29
C MET A 39 8.84 12.34 -8.05
N LEU A 40 9.60 11.40 -8.61
CA LEU A 40 11.05 11.45 -8.60
C LEU A 40 11.52 12.34 -9.77
N ASN A 41 12.21 13.44 -9.46
CA ASN A 41 12.84 14.27 -10.48
C ASN A 41 14.27 13.76 -10.72
N ASN A 42 14.48 13.09 -11.85
CA ASN A 42 15.79 12.60 -12.24
C ASN A 42 16.56 13.71 -12.98
N SER A 43 17.08 14.68 -12.23
CA SER A 43 17.91 15.76 -12.78
C SER A 43 19.38 15.36 -12.74
N TYR A 44 19.95 15.09 -13.93
CA TYR A 44 21.38 15.17 -14.21
C TYR A 44 21.67 16.37 -15.11
#